data_AF-A0A0A1UG36-F1
#
_entry.id   AF-A0A0A1UG36-F1
#
_cell.length_a   1.000
_cell.length_b   1.000
_cell.length_c   1.000
_cell.angle_alpha   90.00
_cell.angle_beta   90.00
_cell.angle_gamma   90.00
#
_symmetry.space_group_name_H-M   'P 1'
#
loop_
_entity.id
_entity.type
_entity.pdbx_description
1 polymer ?
#
loop_
_entity_poly.entity_id
_entity_poly.type
_entity_poly.pdbx_seq_one_letter_code
_entity_poly.pdbx_strand_id
1 'polypeptide(L)'
;MQKMYGIPKMCNGRIDAVWIWVNGSDLKWRSNLNRYADKIDFNRYRDSRVLKYSMRSVSKYLPYIKNHFLVTADQVPDFIESPGNLTHFRIVKSGMTLEVIPHKDLIDKAILPTFNSEAIESYLFKIPNLSECFVFLGDDFFFYRPTPPDFYVKGDKLVIHTERILPANKNPYKNTPRIQLCISNLICYWITWLGAVFFFNHLFA
;
A
#
# COMPACT_ATOMS: atom_id res chain seq x y z
N MET A 1 -9.87 -28.12 0.72
CA MET A 1 -8.58 -27.61 0.19
C MET A 1 -8.88 -26.59 -0.90
N GLN A 2 -8.56 -25.31 -0.71
CA GLN A 2 -8.62 -24.33 -1.81
C GLN A 2 -7.57 -24.70 -2.85
N LYS A 3 -7.97 -24.89 -4.11
CA LYS A 3 -7.03 -24.98 -5.22
C LYS A 3 -6.23 -23.69 -5.26
N MET A 4 -4.94 -23.76 -4.95
CA MET A 4 -4.04 -22.64 -5.12
C MET A 4 -3.74 -22.55 -6.62
N TYR A 5 -4.53 -21.76 -7.34
CA TYR A 5 -4.23 -21.46 -8.73
C TYR A 5 -2.85 -20.79 -8.77
N GLY A 6 -2.01 -21.21 -9.72
CA GLY A 6 -0.68 -20.64 -9.91
C GLY A 6 -0.74 -19.14 -10.21
N ILE A 7 0.41 -18.48 -10.15
CA ILE A 7 0.51 -17.05 -10.49
C ILE A 7 0.00 -16.85 -11.94
N PRO A 8 -0.91 -15.90 -12.19
CA PRO A 8 -1.45 -15.62 -13.52
C PRO A 8 -0.33 -15.35 -14.54
N LYS A 9 -0.50 -15.81 -15.78
CA LYS A 9 0.52 -15.64 -16.83
C LYS A 9 0.92 -14.18 -17.05
N MET A 10 -0.04 -13.26 -16.99
CA MET A 10 0.20 -11.81 -17.12
C MET A 10 1.17 -11.25 -16.07
N CYS A 11 1.30 -11.91 -14.92
CA CYS A 11 2.17 -11.48 -13.83
C CYS A 11 3.60 -12.00 -13.99
N ASN A 12 3.93 -12.64 -15.12
CA ASN A 12 5.26 -13.17 -15.43
C ASN A 12 5.89 -13.96 -14.26
N GLY A 13 5.05 -14.74 -13.57
CA GLY A 13 5.49 -15.60 -12.46
C GLY A 13 5.80 -14.88 -11.15
N ARG A 14 5.47 -13.58 -10.99
CA ARG A 14 5.75 -12.83 -9.76
C ARG A 14 4.67 -11.83 -9.39
N ILE A 15 4.25 -11.85 -8.13
CA ILE A 15 3.41 -10.80 -7.53
C ILE A 15 4.17 -10.24 -6.33
N ASP A 16 4.30 -8.92 -6.28
CA ASP A 16 5.00 -8.22 -5.20
C ASP A 16 3.99 -7.47 -4.30
N ALA A 17 4.40 -7.08 -3.09
CA ALA A 17 3.60 -6.25 -2.19
C ALA A 17 4.29 -4.91 -1.95
N VAL A 18 3.53 -3.82 -2.00
CA VAL A 18 4.02 -2.45 -1.83
C VAL A 18 3.22 -1.75 -0.75
N TRP A 19 3.91 -1.17 0.22
CA TRP A 19 3.32 -0.29 1.22
C TRP A 19 3.83 1.13 1.05
N ILE A 20 2.99 2.10 1.39
CA ILE A 20 3.44 3.45 1.74
C ILE A 20 3.27 3.66 3.25
N TRP A 21 4.18 4.39 3.87
CA TRP A 21 4.10 4.67 5.31
C TRP A 21 4.81 5.97 5.69
N VAL A 22 4.28 6.62 6.73
CA VAL A 22 4.88 7.79 7.36
C VAL A 22 4.66 7.75 8.87
N ASN A 23 5.67 8.16 9.62
CA ASN A 23 5.56 8.48 11.03
C ASN A 23 5.36 9.99 11.21
N GLY A 24 4.11 10.41 11.39
CA GLY A 24 3.77 11.81 11.65
C GLY A 24 4.23 12.35 13.01
N SER A 25 4.80 11.51 13.89
CA SER A 25 5.43 11.97 15.14
C SER A 25 6.89 12.40 14.96
N ASP A 26 7.51 12.11 13.81
CA ASP A 26 8.88 12.51 13.50
C ASP A 26 9.01 14.03 13.40
N LEU A 27 9.84 14.62 14.27
CA LEU A 27 10.04 16.07 14.35
C LEU A 27 10.66 16.67 13.08
N LYS A 28 11.57 15.96 12.40
CA LYS A 28 12.20 16.42 11.15
C LYS A 28 11.15 16.48 10.05
N TRP A 29 10.33 15.43 9.94
CA TRP A 29 9.25 15.37 8.96
C TRP A 29 8.17 16.44 9.24
N ARG A 30 7.73 16.58 10.50
CA ARG A 30 6.75 17.60 10.91
C ARG A 30 7.25 19.02 10.66
N SER A 31 8.50 19.31 11.01
CA SER A 31 9.12 20.60 10.76
C SER A 31 9.15 20.90 9.27
N ASN A 32 9.45 19.90 8.43
CA ASN A 32 9.38 20.05 6.98
C ASN A 32 7.96 20.37 6.48
N LEU A 33 6.94 19.62 6.93
CA LEU A 33 5.54 19.83 6.54
C LEU A 33 5.02 21.22 6.94
N ASN A 34 5.35 21.68 8.15
CA ASN A 34 4.95 23.00 8.65
C ASN A 34 5.46 24.17 7.79
N ARG A 35 6.47 23.96 6.93
CA ARG A 35 6.94 25.01 5.99
C ARG A 35 6.00 25.22 4.81
N TYR A 36 5.11 24.28 4.52
CA TYR A 36 4.26 24.27 3.32
C TYR A 36 2.76 24.26 3.63
N ALA A 37 2.38 24.08 4.90
CA ALA A 37 0.98 24.06 5.31
C ALA A 37 0.80 24.68 6.71
N ASP A 38 -0.11 25.67 6.79
CA ASP A 38 -0.41 26.37 8.05
C ASP A 38 -1.42 25.63 8.93
N LYS A 39 -2.34 24.88 8.31
CA LYS A 39 -3.41 24.12 8.97
C LYS A 39 -3.26 22.64 8.69
N ILE A 40 -2.53 21.95 9.58
CA ILE A 40 -2.25 20.53 9.47
C ILE A 40 -3.08 19.74 10.47
N ASP A 41 -3.89 18.82 9.97
CA ASP A 41 -4.48 17.76 10.81
C ASP A 41 -3.46 16.62 10.95
N PHE A 42 -2.71 16.63 12.06
CA PHE A 42 -1.69 15.61 12.33
C PHE A 42 -2.27 14.20 12.51
N ASN A 43 -3.59 14.05 12.75
CA ASN A 43 -4.20 12.72 12.81
C ASN A 43 -4.11 11.98 11.48
N ARG A 44 -4.06 12.72 10.34
CA ARG A 44 -3.90 12.14 9.01
C ARG A 44 -2.56 11.43 8.80
N TYR A 45 -1.56 11.75 9.61
CA TYR A 45 -0.21 11.21 9.50
C TYR A 45 0.17 10.35 10.70
N ARG A 46 -0.80 10.00 11.55
CA ARG A 46 -0.54 9.28 12.78
C ARG A 46 -0.12 7.84 12.47
N ASP A 47 1.11 7.49 12.81
CA ASP A 47 1.53 6.10 12.87
C ASP A 47 0.79 5.38 14.01
N SER A 48 -0.08 4.45 13.65
CA SER A 48 -0.85 3.65 14.61
C SER A 48 -0.14 2.35 15.01
N ARG A 49 1.13 2.17 14.60
CA ARG A 49 1.96 0.96 14.81
C ARG A 49 1.36 -0.31 14.23
N VAL A 50 0.48 -0.14 13.23
CA VAL A 50 -0.29 -1.20 12.58
C VAL A 50 0.44 -1.81 11.38
N LEU A 51 1.38 -1.09 10.77
CA LEU A 51 2.17 -1.54 9.63
C LEU A 51 2.79 -2.93 9.86
N LYS A 52 3.38 -3.16 11.04
CA LYS A 52 3.96 -4.45 11.41
C LYS A 52 2.98 -5.60 11.28
N TYR A 53 1.72 -5.38 11.65
CA TYR A 53 0.66 -6.37 11.58
C TYR A 53 0.10 -6.49 10.16
N SER A 54 0.03 -5.39 9.40
CA SER A 54 -0.30 -5.39 7.97
C SER A 54 0.68 -6.28 7.19
N MET A 55 1.98 -6.05 7.35
CA MET A 55 3.03 -6.85 6.70
C MET A 55 2.97 -8.33 7.10
N ARG A 56 2.77 -8.62 8.40
CA ARG A 56 2.58 -9.99 8.89
C ARG A 56 1.37 -10.68 8.27
N SER A 57 0.30 -9.93 8.02
CA SER A 57 -0.91 -10.46 7.39
C SER A 57 -0.63 -10.92 5.96
N VAL A 58 0.16 -10.18 5.19
CA VAL A 58 0.60 -10.57 3.85
C VAL A 58 1.45 -11.82 3.91
N SER A 59 2.47 -11.85 4.78
CA SER A 59 3.32 -13.05 4.93
C SER A 59 2.54 -14.30 5.33
N LYS A 60 1.45 -14.14 6.11
CA LYS A 60 0.61 -15.26 6.57
C LYS A 60 -0.38 -15.73 5.51
N TYR A 61 -1.03 -14.82 4.80
CA TYR A 61 -2.19 -15.14 3.95
C TYR A 61 -1.90 -15.11 2.45
N LEU A 62 -0.75 -14.59 2.04
CA LEU A 62 -0.31 -14.48 0.65
C LEU A 62 1.11 -15.05 0.50
N PRO A 63 1.34 -16.33 0.85
CA PRO A 63 2.68 -16.91 0.90
C PRO A 63 3.39 -16.98 -0.46
N TYR A 64 2.68 -16.75 -1.57
CA TYR A 64 3.25 -16.64 -2.92
C TYR A 64 3.96 -15.30 -3.17
N ILE A 65 3.70 -14.27 -2.36
CA ILE A 65 4.42 -12.99 -2.42
C ILE A 65 5.73 -13.15 -1.65
N LYS A 66 6.86 -12.93 -2.33
CA LYS A 66 8.21 -13.04 -1.75
C LYS A 66 8.97 -11.72 -1.73
N ASN A 67 8.58 -10.73 -2.54
CA ASN A 67 9.21 -9.42 -2.53
C ASN A 67 8.24 -8.38 -1.98
N HIS A 68 8.78 -7.56 -1.08
CA HIS A 68 8.05 -6.55 -0.33
C HIS A 68 8.79 -5.23 -0.52
N PHE A 69 8.05 -4.17 -0.77
CA PHE A 69 8.57 -2.83 -0.92
C PHE A 69 7.87 -1.93 0.09
N LEU A 70 8.64 -1.14 0.84
CA LEU A 70 8.13 -0.18 1.80
C LEU A 70 8.60 1.21 1.39
N VAL A 71 7.69 1.99 0.84
CA VAL A 71 7.94 3.38 0.46
C VAL A 71 7.71 4.28 1.67
N THR A 72 8.72 5.04 2.08
CA THR A 72 8.66 5.86 3.30
C THR A 72 8.90 7.34 3.05
N ALA A 73 8.64 8.16 4.06
CA ALA A 73 8.98 9.58 4.06
C ALA A 73 10.40 9.88 4.56
N ASP A 74 11.41 9.14 4.06
CA ASP A 74 12.81 9.20 4.53
C ASP A 74 12.96 8.75 5.99
N GLN A 75 12.21 7.71 6.34
CA GLN A 75 12.08 7.15 7.68
C GLN A 75 12.21 5.63 7.64
N VAL A 76 12.52 5.03 8.80
CA VAL A 76 12.54 3.57 8.98
C VAL A 76 11.63 3.22 10.16
N PRO A 77 10.66 2.30 10.00
CA PRO A 77 9.84 1.84 11.12
C PRO A 77 10.69 1.22 12.23
N ASP A 78 10.27 1.43 13.48
CA ASP A 78 11.01 1.02 14.68
C ASP A 78 11.27 -0.48 14.79
N PHE A 79 10.45 -1.30 14.13
CA PHE A 79 10.56 -2.75 14.12
C PHE A 79 11.42 -3.30 12.97
N ILE A 80 12.02 -2.43 12.14
CA ILE A 80 12.93 -2.79 11.06
C ILE A 80 14.34 -2.32 11.43
N GLU A 81 15.29 -3.25 11.43
CA GLU A 81 16.70 -2.94 11.66
C GLU A 81 17.31 -2.35 10.38
N SER A 82 17.74 -1.08 10.45
CA SER A 82 18.44 -0.42 9.35
C SER A 82 19.93 -0.75 9.37
N PRO A 83 20.50 -1.24 8.26
CA PRO A 83 21.95 -1.35 8.11
C PRO A 83 22.56 0.07 8.03
N GLY A 84 23.41 0.42 9.00
CA GLY A 84 24.15 1.67 8.97
C GLY A 84 23.30 2.95 9.04
N ASN A 85 22.09 2.88 9.60
CA ASN A 85 21.13 4.00 9.67
C ASN A 85 20.72 4.55 8.29
N LEU A 86 20.77 3.72 7.24
CA LEU A 86 20.28 4.05 5.91
C LEU A 86 18.74 4.09 5.88
N THR A 87 18.17 4.98 5.08
CA THR A 87 16.72 5.04 4.81
C THR A 87 16.33 4.36 3.49
N HIS A 88 17.33 4.02 2.66
CA HIS A 88 17.18 3.19 1.47
C HIS A 88 18.06 1.96 1.60
N PHE A 89 17.45 0.78 1.72
CA PHE A 89 18.18 -0.48 1.83
C PHE A 89 17.30 -1.68 1.50
N ARG A 90 17.95 -2.81 1.21
CA ARG A 90 17.30 -4.09 0.94
C ARG A 90 17.75 -5.14 1.95
N ILE A 91 16.79 -5.83 2.56
CA ILE A 91 16.99 -6.97 3.44
C ILE A 91 16.54 -8.24 2.72
N VAL A 92 17.33 -9.31 2.84
CA VAL A 92 16.96 -10.65 2.35
C VAL A 92 16.99 -11.61 3.53
N LYS A 93 15.88 -12.30 3.79
CA LYS A 93 15.76 -13.28 4.88
C LYS A 93 14.84 -14.43 4.47
N SER A 94 15.31 -15.66 4.62
CA SER A 94 14.51 -16.88 4.39
C SER A 94 13.81 -16.90 3.02
N GLY A 95 14.49 -16.45 1.96
CA GLY A 95 13.93 -16.40 0.60
C GLY A 95 12.88 -15.31 0.38
N MET A 96 12.72 -14.37 1.31
CA MET A 96 11.90 -13.17 1.17
C MET A 96 12.78 -11.93 1.13
N THR A 97 12.32 -10.90 0.44
CA THR A 97 13.01 -9.62 0.33
C THR A 97 12.11 -8.50 0.86
N LEU A 98 12.73 -7.52 1.52
CA LEU A 98 12.12 -6.25 1.89
C LEU A 98 13.05 -5.13 1.44
N GLU A 99 12.54 -4.26 0.58
CA GLU A 99 13.25 -3.07 0.14
C GLU A 99 12.57 -1.83 0.71
N VAL A 100 13.29 -1.10 1.55
CA VAL A 100 12.83 0.18 2.12
C VAL A 100 13.37 1.27 1.21
N ILE A 101 12.47 2.12 0.70
CA ILE A 101 12.78 3.13 -0.31
C ILE A 101 12.14 4.46 0.13
N PRO A 102 12.90 5.55 0.28
CA PRO A 102 12.27 6.84 0.54
C PRO A 102 11.63 7.35 -0.75
N HIS A 103 10.40 7.88 -0.68
CA HIS A 103 9.67 8.32 -1.89
C HIS A 103 10.41 9.39 -2.70
N LYS A 104 11.30 10.17 -2.05
CA LYS A 104 12.17 11.16 -2.71
C LYS A 104 13.10 10.56 -3.76
N ASP A 105 13.38 9.25 -3.69
CA ASP A 105 14.23 8.53 -4.65
C ASP A 105 13.42 8.06 -5.87
N LEU A 106 12.08 8.07 -5.78
CA LEU A 106 11.17 7.69 -6.87
C LEU A 106 10.61 8.93 -7.59
N ILE A 107 10.36 9.99 -6.82
CA ILE A 107 9.60 11.15 -7.24
C ILE A 107 10.51 12.22 -7.86
N ASP A 108 10.04 12.86 -8.93
CA ASP A 108 10.79 13.91 -9.62
C ASP A 108 11.03 15.13 -8.70
N LYS A 109 12.25 15.67 -8.71
CA LYS A 109 12.68 16.75 -7.80
C LYS A 109 11.80 18.01 -7.89
N ALA A 110 11.16 18.24 -9.03
CA ALA A 110 10.30 19.41 -9.26
C ALA A 110 9.02 19.42 -8.40
N ILE A 111 8.59 18.25 -7.90
CA ILE A 111 7.37 18.13 -7.09
C ILE A 111 7.67 17.77 -5.62
N LEU A 112 8.95 17.77 -5.23
CA LEU A 112 9.37 17.55 -3.85
C LEU A 112 9.51 18.88 -3.09
N PRO A 113 9.21 18.91 -1.78
CA PRO A 113 8.66 17.82 -0.98
C PRO A 113 7.15 17.64 -1.23
N THR A 114 6.70 16.38 -1.27
CA THR A 114 5.27 16.04 -1.27
C THR A 114 4.90 15.27 0.00
N PHE A 115 3.71 15.56 0.51
CA PHE A 115 3.11 14.88 1.66
C PHE A 115 1.76 14.23 1.29
N ASN A 116 1.40 14.33 0.01
CA ASN A 116 0.19 13.77 -0.54
C ASN A 116 0.46 12.32 -0.97
N SER A 117 -0.27 11.37 -0.38
CA SER A 117 -0.09 9.95 -0.70
C SER A 117 -0.55 9.57 -2.11
N GLU A 118 -1.48 10.27 -2.75
CA GLU A 118 -1.97 10.00 -4.11
C GLU A 118 -0.85 10.35 -5.10
N ALA A 119 -0.15 11.45 -4.84
CA ALA A 119 1.05 11.82 -5.57
C ALA A 119 2.13 10.75 -5.41
N ILE A 120 2.37 10.23 -4.19
CA ILE A 120 3.36 9.16 -3.96
C ILE A 120 2.95 7.85 -4.66
N GLU A 121 1.67 7.48 -4.54
CA GLU A 121 1.08 6.29 -5.17
C GLU A 121 1.27 6.29 -6.69
N SER A 122 1.09 7.46 -7.32
CA SER A 122 1.28 7.61 -8.77
C SER A 122 2.71 7.35 -9.24
N TYR A 123 3.71 7.26 -8.35
CA TYR A 123 5.12 6.99 -8.68
C TYR A 123 5.59 5.60 -8.26
N LEU A 124 4.74 4.75 -7.66
CA LEU A 124 5.14 3.41 -7.21
C LEU A 124 5.66 2.54 -8.36
N PHE A 125 5.18 2.79 -9.58
CA PHE A 125 5.62 2.12 -10.79
C PHE A 125 7.11 2.33 -11.12
N LYS A 126 7.73 3.40 -10.59
CA LYS A 126 9.17 3.69 -10.71
C LYS A 126 10.03 2.92 -9.70
N ILE A 127 9.46 2.12 -8.80
CA ILE A 127 10.23 1.31 -7.85
C ILE A 127 11.15 0.35 -8.62
N PRO A 128 12.47 0.38 -8.37
CA PRO A 128 13.39 -0.52 -9.03
C PRO A 128 13.04 -1.98 -8.76
N ASN A 129 13.06 -2.80 -9.80
CA ASN A 129 12.77 -4.24 -9.73
C ASN A 129 11.36 -4.59 -9.22
N LEU A 130 10.39 -3.67 -9.24
CA LEU A 130 8.99 -3.99 -8.97
C LEU A 130 8.41 -4.88 -10.08
N SER A 131 7.58 -5.86 -9.73
CA SER A 131 6.88 -6.70 -10.72
C SER A 131 5.82 -5.90 -11.46
N GLU A 132 5.53 -6.32 -12.69
CA GLU A 132 4.34 -5.86 -13.44
C GLU A 132 3.05 -6.03 -12.65
N CYS A 133 2.98 -7.08 -11.81
CA CYS A 133 1.88 -7.34 -10.91
C CYS A 133 2.29 -7.09 -9.46
N PHE A 134 1.61 -6.15 -8.80
CA PHE A 134 1.80 -5.93 -7.38
C PHE A 134 0.51 -5.55 -6.67
N VAL A 135 0.44 -5.88 -5.39
CA VAL A 135 -0.60 -5.45 -4.47
C VAL A 135 -0.09 -4.21 -3.74
N PHE A 136 -0.72 -3.07 -3.95
CA PHE A 136 -0.52 -1.87 -3.15
C PHE A 136 -1.39 -1.92 -1.89
N LEU A 137 -0.83 -1.48 -0.76
CA LEU A 137 -1.43 -1.51 0.56
C LEU A 137 -1.14 -0.20 1.30
N GLY A 138 -2.17 0.41 1.87
CA GLY A 138 -1.96 1.33 3.00
C GLY A 138 -1.33 0.58 4.19
N ASP A 139 -0.72 1.32 5.12
CA ASP A 139 -0.07 0.76 6.30
C ASP A 139 -1.06 0.10 7.30
N ASP A 140 -2.34 0.40 7.17
CA ASP A 140 -3.45 -0.09 7.98
C ASP A 140 -4.33 -1.14 7.27
N PHE A 141 -3.90 -1.67 6.11
CA PHE A 141 -4.62 -2.74 5.42
C PHE A 141 -4.21 -4.13 5.91
N PHE A 142 -5.16 -5.05 6.07
CA PHE A 142 -4.88 -6.40 6.56
C PHE A 142 -5.58 -7.48 5.76
N PHE A 143 -4.88 -8.59 5.53
CA PHE A 143 -5.51 -9.85 5.14
C PHE A 143 -5.90 -10.65 6.37
N TYR A 144 -7.05 -11.30 6.34
CA TYR A 144 -7.57 -12.10 7.46
C TYR A 144 -7.82 -13.56 7.06
N ARG A 145 -7.70 -13.90 5.78
CA ARG A 145 -7.80 -15.25 5.22
C ARG A 145 -6.89 -15.42 4.00
N PRO A 146 -6.51 -16.66 3.67
CA PRO A 146 -5.77 -16.93 2.45
C PRO A 146 -6.46 -16.32 1.23
N THR A 147 -5.69 -15.55 0.45
CA THR A 147 -6.19 -14.84 -0.73
C THR A 147 -5.36 -15.27 -1.94
N PRO A 148 -5.85 -16.23 -2.74
CA PRO A 148 -5.10 -16.75 -3.90
C PRO A 148 -4.97 -15.71 -5.02
N PRO A 149 -4.01 -15.86 -5.95
CA PRO A 149 -3.80 -14.90 -7.04
C PRO A 149 -5.02 -14.67 -7.95
N ASP A 150 -5.87 -15.68 -8.12
CA ASP A 150 -7.10 -15.59 -8.91
C ASP A 150 -8.17 -14.67 -8.28
N PHE A 151 -7.96 -14.27 -7.02
CA PHE A 151 -8.74 -13.20 -6.40
C PHE A 151 -8.54 -11.87 -7.12
N TYR A 152 -7.33 -11.55 -7.57
CA TYR A 152 -7.03 -10.28 -8.25
C TYR A 152 -7.24 -10.36 -9.75
N VAL A 153 -7.07 -11.55 -10.33
CA VAL A 153 -7.01 -11.74 -11.78
C VAL A 153 -7.77 -12.98 -12.20
N LYS A 154 -8.69 -12.86 -13.16
CA LYS A 154 -9.40 -14.01 -13.73
C LYS A 154 -9.19 -14.08 -15.23
N GLY A 155 -8.44 -15.09 -15.69
CA GLY A 155 -7.96 -15.14 -17.07
C GLY A 155 -7.01 -13.97 -17.32
N ASP A 156 -7.27 -13.19 -18.38
CA ASP A 156 -6.48 -11.99 -18.71
C ASP A 156 -7.10 -10.68 -18.21
N LYS A 157 -8.00 -10.75 -17.20
CA LYS A 157 -8.75 -9.60 -16.70
C LYS A 157 -8.52 -9.34 -15.22
N LEU A 158 -8.33 -8.07 -14.87
CA LEU A 158 -8.36 -7.61 -13.49
C LEU A 158 -9.77 -7.79 -12.90
N VAL A 159 -9.82 -8.33 -11.68
CA VAL A 159 -11.05 -8.46 -10.90
C VAL A 159 -11.13 -7.25 -9.98
N ILE A 160 -12.09 -6.37 -10.25
CA ILE A 160 -12.39 -5.24 -9.39
C ILE A 160 -13.40 -5.70 -8.35
N HIS A 161 -13.01 -5.65 -7.08
CA HIS A 161 -13.91 -5.92 -5.98
C HIS A 161 -14.44 -4.61 -5.44
N THR A 162 -15.71 -4.32 -5.74
CA THR A 162 -16.41 -3.17 -5.17
C THR A 162 -17.29 -3.63 -4.02
N GLU A 163 -17.51 -2.75 -3.05
CA GLU A 163 -18.61 -2.94 -2.11
C GLU A 163 -19.93 -2.94 -2.90
N ARG A 164 -20.82 -3.91 -2.65
CA ARG A 164 -22.24 -3.70 -2.94
C ARG A 164 -22.75 -2.82 -1.80
N ILE A 165 -22.95 -1.54 -2.06
CA ILE A 165 -23.86 -0.74 -1.23
C ILE A 165 -25.22 -1.41 -1.39
N LEU A 166 -25.62 -2.24 -0.42
CA LEU A 166 -27.01 -2.65 -0.31
C LEU A 166 -27.78 -1.34 -0.07
N PRO A 167 -28.72 -0.94 -0.94
CA PRO A 167 -29.47 0.29 -0.71
C PRO A 167 -30.19 0.14 0.63
N ALA A 168 -29.74 0.92 1.62
CA ALA A 168 -30.48 1.08 2.86
C ALA A 168 -31.83 1.67 2.49
N ASN A 169 -32.89 0.95 2.83
CA ASN A 169 -34.26 1.32 2.54
C ASN A 169 -34.55 2.74 3.09
N LYS A 170 -34.83 3.69 2.19
CA LYS A 170 -35.43 5.04 2.36
C LYS A 170 -34.76 6.03 3.35
N ASN A 171 -34.00 6.99 2.82
CA ASN A 171 -34.33 8.45 2.74
C ASN A 171 -33.09 9.26 2.24
N PRO A 172 -33.05 9.79 1.00
CA PRO A 172 -31.83 10.26 0.34
C PRO A 172 -31.67 11.80 0.35
N TYR A 173 -31.54 12.43 1.51
CA TYR A 173 -31.24 13.87 1.58
C TYR A 173 -30.02 14.17 2.43
N LYS A 174 -28.84 14.16 1.79
CA LYS A 174 -27.83 15.24 1.76
C LYS A 174 -26.47 14.73 1.25
N ASN A 175 -26.25 14.95 -0.05
CA ASN A 175 -24.99 15.33 -0.72
C ASN A 175 -23.65 14.83 -0.14
N THR A 176 -23.13 13.73 -0.69
CA THR A 176 -21.90 13.64 -1.53
C THR A 176 -21.70 12.16 -1.90
N PRO A 177 -21.49 11.77 -3.18
CA PRO A 177 -21.20 10.38 -3.51
C PRO A 177 -19.77 10.06 -3.10
N ARG A 178 -19.59 9.58 -1.86
CA ARG A 178 -18.33 8.97 -1.42
C ARG A 178 -18.31 7.53 -1.91
N ILE A 179 -17.40 7.22 -2.83
CA ILE A 179 -17.10 5.86 -3.25
C ILE A 179 -16.47 5.15 -2.05
N GLN A 180 -17.23 4.23 -1.46
CA GLN A 180 -16.81 3.41 -0.33
C GLN A 180 -16.35 2.05 -0.86
N LEU A 181 -15.13 1.66 -0.53
CA LEU A 181 -14.52 0.38 -0.90
C LEU A 181 -14.29 -0.43 0.39
N CYS A 182 -15.31 -1.15 0.87
CA CYS A 182 -15.15 -2.22 1.88
C CYS A 182 -15.89 -3.50 1.40
N ILE A 183 -15.17 -4.62 1.23
CA ILE A 183 -15.79 -5.90 0.86
C ILE A 183 -16.19 -6.64 2.13
N SER A 184 -17.32 -7.36 2.08
CA SER A 184 -18.00 -8.18 3.10
C SER A 184 -17.19 -9.33 3.71
N ASN A 185 -15.94 -9.06 4.06
CA ASN A 185 -14.96 -10.06 4.44
C ASN A 185 -13.75 -9.41 5.15
N LEU A 186 -13.40 -8.17 4.85
CA LEU A 186 -12.34 -7.42 5.53
C LEU A 186 -13.00 -6.42 6.51
N ILE A 187 -12.66 -6.46 7.81
CA ILE A 187 -13.17 -5.47 8.77
C ILE A 187 -12.49 -4.12 8.54
N CYS A 188 -13.33 -3.09 8.57
CA CYS A 188 -13.19 -1.72 8.04
C CYS A 188 -13.04 -0.74 9.23
N TYR A 189 -12.17 0.27 9.15
CA TYR A 189 -12.27 1.51 9.96
C TYR A 189 -11.62 2.72 9.27
N TRP A 190 -12.40 3.82 9.21
CA TRP A 190 -12.12 5.21 8.83
C TRP A 190 -11.75 5.54 7.36
N ILE A 191 -12.79 6.06 6.68
CA ILE A 191 -12.79 6.66 5.34
C ILE A 191 -11.93 7.93 5.34
N THR A 192 -10.75 7.88 4.71
CA THR A 192 -10.34 8.88 3.70
C THR A 192 -9.25 8.41 2.72
N TRP A 193 -8.74 7.18 2.78
CA TRP A 193 -7.69 6.74 1.86
C TRP A 193 -7.93 5.31 1.36
N LEU A 194 -7.67 5.11 0.07
CA LEU A 194 -8.10 3.95 -0.72
C LEU A 194 -7.44 2.65 -0.25
N GLY A 195 -8.23 1.57 -0.23
CA GLY A 195 -7.84 0.23 0.22
C GLY A 195 -6.81 -0.46 -0.69
N ALA A 196 -6.59 -1.76 -0.47
CA ALA A 196 -5.65 -2.52 -1.31
C ALA A 196 -6.03 -2.45 -2.80
N VAL A 197 -5.13 -1.94 -3.63
CA VAL A 197 -5.32 -1.83 -5.09
C VAL A 197 -4.28 -2.70 -5.79
N PHE A 198 -4.72 -3.51 -6.73
CA PHE A 198 -3.82 -4.26 -7.60
C PHE A 198 -3.50 -3.40 -8.82
N PHE A 199 -2.21 -3.15 -9.07
CA PHE A 199 -1.76 -2.29 -10.16
C PHE A 199 -1.09 -3.10 -11.28
N PHE A 200 -1.19 -2.57 -12.50
CA PHE A 200 -0.43 -2.99 -13.69
C PHE A 200 0.44 -1.84 -14.17
N ASN A 201 1.73 -2.11 -14.42
CA ASN A 201 2.70 -1.08 -14.79
C ASN A 201 2.46 -0.53 -16.22
N HIS A 202 1.94 -1.35 -17.14
CA HIS A 202 1.62 -0.94 -18.52
C HIS A 202 0.58 0.17 -18.70
N LEU A 203 -0.14 0.60 -17.65
CA LEU A 203 -1.10 1.70 -17.73
C LEU A 203 -0.47 3.10 -17.77
N PHE A 204 0.84 3.21 -17.54
CA PHE A 204 1.56 4.49 -17.44
C PHE A 204 2.72 4.66 -18.43
N ALA A 205 2.84 3.77 -19.43
CA ALA A 205 3.84 3.84 -20.49
C ALA A 205 3.28 4.42 -21.80
#